data_AF-A0A437UR26-F1
#
_entry.id   AF-A0A437UR26-F1
#
_cell.length_a   1.000
_cell.length_b   1.000
_cell.length_c   1.000
_cell.angle_alpha   90.00
_cell.angle_beta   90.00
_cell.angle_gamma   90.00
#
_symmetry.space_group_name_H-M   'P 1'
#
loop_
_entity.id
_entity.type
_entity.pdbx_description
1 polymer ?
#
loop_
_entity_poly.entity_id
_entity_poly.type
_entity_poly.pdbx_seq_one_letter_code
_entity_poly.pdbx_strand_id
1 'polypeptide(L)'
;MIELLKNTRKNLMTGVSYMIPFVVAGGILLALSVLLSGNASVPDKGWLADIANIGITGLGMMVPILSGYIAFSMVDRPGLAPGIIGGLIASNIGAGFLGGILSGIVAGVVVFYLKKIKLPSSLRSLGPIFIIPLFGTLIVGVLMYWVIGQPIASLMTALTKWLESMGTGNLVILGLILGAMIASDMGGPINKVAFSFGSAMVGTINPATGLPSDTALTIMAGIGAAICIPPLAMGLATIVAPKKFSVEERNSGKAAIVMGLVGISEGAIPFAAADPLRCIPANMIGSAIGAAIAMVLGAGNPAPWGGWIVAPVAQNPLVYILGTLIGSVITAGIVIVLKKPVIEENLQSVGQGDDFDLDIEIM
;
A
#
# COMPACT_ATOMS: atom_id res chain seq x y z
N MET A 1 3.08 -26.75 -12.86
CA MET A 1 2.03 -25.72 -12.83
C MET A 1 1.41 -25.61 -11.44
N ILE A 2 0.91 -26.70 -10.85
CA ILE A 2 0.33 -26.72 -9.50
C ILE A 2 1.30 -26.14 -8.46
N GLU A 3 2.57 -26.56 -8.45
CA GLU A 3 3.56 -26.07 -7.49
C GLU A 3 3.94 -24.59 -7.66
N LEU A 4 3.95 -24.09 -8.90
CA LEU A 4 4.25 -22.68 -9.21
C LEU A 4 3.14 -21.73 -8.69
N LEU A 5 1.88 -22.20 -8.72
CA LEU A 5 0.71 -21.44 -8.31
C LEU A 5 0.37 -21.62 -6.82
N LYS A 6 0.94 -22.61 -6.12
CA LYS A 6 0.76 -22.78 -4.66
C LYS A 6 1.16 -21.52 -3.88
N ASN A 7 2.18 -20.80 -4.36
CA ASN A 7 2.72 -19.60 -3.70
C ASN A 7 2.15 -18.28 -4.26
N THR A 8 1.01 -18.31 -4.96
CA THR A 8 0.46 -17.11 -5.64
C THR A 8 0.30 -15.93 -4.69
N ARG A 9 -0.23 -16.12 -3.47
CA ARG A 9 -0.34 -15.04 -2.47
C ARG A 9 1.02 -14.39 -2.17
N LYS A 10 2.06 -15.19 -1.91
CA LYS A 10 3.41 -14.70 -1.65
C LYS A 10 3.96 -13.92 -2.85
N ASN A 11 3.74 -14.44 -4.06
CA ASN A 11 4.22 -13.80 -5.29
C ASN A 11 3.56 -12.43 -5.51
N LEU A 12 2.25 -12.34 -5.31
CA LEU A 12 1.50 -11.09 -5.39
C LEU A 12 1.96 -10.08 -4.33
N MET A 13 2.11 -10.52 -3.07
CA MET A 13 2.56 -9.66 -1.99
C MET A 13 4.00 -9.18 -2.16
N THR A 14 4.84 -9.99 -2.81
CA THR A 14 6.21 -9.58 -3.19
C THR A 14 6.11 -8.44 -4.19
N GLY A 15 5.37 -8.61 -5.29
CA GLY A 15 5.14 -7.55 -6.27
C GLY A 15 4.65 -6.24 -5.64
N VAL A 16 3.61 -6.32 -4.82
CA VAL A 16 3.04 -5.15 -4.13
C VAL A 16 4.07 -4.47 -3.24
N SER A 17 4.84 -5.23 -2.45
CA SER A 17 5.80 -4.66 -1.51
C SER A 17 6.95 -3.92 -2.22
N TYR A 18 7.42 -4.45 -3.35
CA TYR A 18 8.47 -3.78 -4.15
C TYR A 18 7.93 -2.60 -4.97
N MET A 19 6.63 -2.56 -5.26
CA MET A 19 5.97 -1.46 -5.95
C MET A 19 5.78 -0.23 -5.06
N ILE A 20 5.43 -0.41 -3.78
CA ILE A 20 5.08 0.69 -2.86
C ILE A 20 6.14 1.81 -2.81
N PRO A 21 7.45 1.56 -2.72
CA PRO A 21 8.45 2.63 -2.69
C PRO A 21 8.41 3.57 -3.91
N PHE A 22 8.10 3.05 -5.11
CA PHE A 22 7.97 3.84 -6.33
C PHE A 22 6.73 4.73 -6.29
N VAL A 23 5.64 4.18 -5.76
CA VAL A 23 4.36 4.86 -5.58
C VAL A 23 4.51 6.03 -4.61
N VAL A 24 5.17 5.81 -3.47
CA VAL A 24 5.43 6.85 -2.46
C VAL A 24 6.33 7.95 -3.00
N ALA A 25 7.48 7.59 -3.57
CA ALA A 25 8.41 8.57 -4.11
C ALA A 25 7.77 9.36 -5.26
N GLY A 26 7.10 8.67 -6.18
CA GLY A 26 6.46 9.28 -7.35
C GLY A 26 5.34 10.24 -6.97
N GLY A 27 4.36 9.76 -6.19
CA GLY A 27 3.18 10.55 -5.91
C GLY A 27 3.40 11.69 -4.91
N ILE A 28 4.30 11.55 -3.94
CA ILE A 28 4.64 12.67 -3.04
C ILE A 28 5.35 13.79 -3.82
N LEU A 29 6.30 13.47 -4.70
CA LEU A 29 6.99 14.49 -5.49
C LEU A 29 6.03 15.20 -6.46
N LEU A 30 5.14 14.46 -7.13
CA LEU A 30 4.10 15.04 -7.98
C LEU A 30 3.20 15.98 -7.17
N ALA A 31 2.70 15.52 -6.03
CA ALA A 31 1.79 16.28 -5.19
C ALA A 31 2.43 17.55 -4.62
N LEU A 32 3.70 17.48 -4.18
CA LEU A 32 4.46 18.64 -3.72
C LEU A 32 4.70 19.67 -4.83
N SER A 33 5.01 19.22 -6.04
CA SER A 33 5.18 20.13 -7.17
C SER A 33 3.90 20.92 -7.46
N VAL A 34 2.76 20.22 -7.55
CA VAL A 34 1.46 20.83 -7.80
C VAL A 34 1.10 21.80 -6.66
N LEU A 35 1.28 21.40 -5.41
CA LEU A 35 1.04 22.25 -4.24
C LEU A 35 1.87 23.55 -4.28
N LEU A 36 3.19 23.43 -4.49
CA LEU A 36 4.10 24.58 -4.50
C LEU A 36 3.90 25.48 -5.72
N SER A 37 3.28 24.96 -6.78
CA SER A 37 2.93 25.76 -7.96
C SER A 37 1.74 26.68 -7.75
N GLY A 38 0.88 26.39 -6.76
CA GLY A 38 -0.37 27.12 -6.52
C GLY A 38 -1.46 26.87 -7.57
N ASN A 39 -1.25 25.98 -8.53
CA ASN A 39 -2.23 25.62 -9.56
C ASN A 39 -2.83 24.23 -9.31
N ALA A 40 -4.05 24.01 -9.78
CA ALA A 40 -4.71 22.69 -9.75
C ALA A 40 -4.27 21.79 -10.94
N SER A 41 -3.03 21.94 -11.40
CA SER A 41 -2.49 21.20 -12.54
C SER A 41 -0.96 21.12 -12.45
N VAL A 42 -0.39 20.17 -13.20
CA VAL A 42 1.06 20.03 -13.30
C VAL A 42 1.67 21.30 -13.92
N PRO A 43 2.74 21.89 -13.35
CA PRO A 43 3.38 23.06 -13.93
C PRO A 43 3.95 22.77 -15.32
N ASP A 44 3.75 23.68 -16.27
CA ASP A 44 4.22 23.47 -17.65
C ASP A 44 5.74 23.60 -17.81
N LYS A 45 6.40 24.39 -16.97
CA LYS A 45 7.84 24.71 -17.11
C LYS A 45 8.53 25.05 -15.78
N GLY A 46 9.85 24.91 -15.77
CA GLY A 46 10.72 25.25 -14.64
C GLY A 46 10.94 24.10 -13.67
N TRP A 47 11.69 24.35 -12.59
CA TRP A 47 12.14 23.30 -11.67
C TRP A 47 11.00 22.53 -10.99
N LEU A 48 9.83 23.16 -10.77
CA LEU A 48 8.64 22.47 -10.26
C LEU A 48 8.08 21.48 -11.30
N ALA A 49 8.07 21.84 -12.59
CA ALA A 49 7.68 20.93 -13.66
C ALA A 49 8.63 19.72 -13.71
N ASP A 50 9.94 19.95 -13.55
CA ASP A 50 10.93 18.87 -13.48
C ASP A 50 10.69 17.93 -12.28
N ILE A 51 10.34 18.47 -11.10
CA ILE A 51 9.95 17.67 -9.94
C ILE A 51 8.68 16.86 -10.21
N ALA A 52 7.67 17.45 -10.85
CA ALA A 52 6.46 16.73 -11.23
C ALA A 52 6.79 15.59 -12.20
N ASN A 53 7.67 15.82 -13.17
CA ASN A 53 8.11 14.79 -14.12
C ASN A 53 8.87 13.64 -13.44
N ILE A 54 9.69 13.92 -12.43
CA ILE A 54 10.30 12.87 -11.58
C ILE A 54 9.18 12.06 -10.90
N GLY A 55 8.18 12.76 -10.34
CA GLY A 55 7.03 12.14 -9.70
C GLY A 55 6.22 11.23 -10.63
N ILE A 56 5.86 11.73 -11.81
CA ILE A 56 5.13 11.01 -12.87
C ILE A 56 5.94 9.80 -13.34
N THR A 57 7.26 9.93 -13.50
CA THR A 57 8.14 8.82 -13.87
C THR A 57 8.12 7.73 -12.80
N GLY A 58 8.21 8.10 -11.52
CA GLY A 58 8.10 7.16 -10.40
C GLY A 58 6.77 6.41 -10.37
N LEU A 59 5.65 7.13 -10.52
CA LEU A 59 4.31 6.54 -10.61
C LEU A 59 4.16 5.61 -11.82
N GLY A 60 4.73 5.99 -12.97
CA GLY A 60 4.72 5.16 -14.19
C GLY A 60 5.42 3.82 -14.03
N MET A 61 6.37 3.71 -13.08
CA MET A 61 7.07 2.46 -12.77
C MET A 61 6.32 1.53 -11.82
N MET A 62 5.20 1.96 -11.23
CA MET A 62 4.39 1.16 -10.32
C MET A 62 4.01 -0.21 -10.91
N VAL A 63 3.31 -0.22 -12.05
CA VAL A 63 2.82 -1.45 -12.70
C VAL A 63 3.97 -2.31 -13.28
N PRO A 64 5.00 -1.73 -13.94
CA PRO A 64 6.19 -2.49 -14.33
C PRO A 64 6.88 -3.21 -13.17
N ILE A 65 7.11 -2.52 -12.04
CA ILE A 65 7.78 -3.08 -10.87
C ILE A 65 6.91 -4.17 -10.22
N LEU A 66 5.61 -3.93 -10.05
CA LEU A 66 4.66 -4.94 -9.60
C LEU A 66 4.76 -6.23 -10.41
N SER A 67 4.62 -6.12 -11.74
CA SER A 67 4.67 -7.26 -12.66
C SER A 67 6.02 -7.98 -12.62
N GLY A 68 7.11 -7.22 -12.66
CA GLY A 68 8.48 -7.73 -12.58
C GLY A 68 8.74 -8.53 -11.31
N TYR A 69 8.32 -8.01 -10.16
CA TYR A 69 8.57 -8.66 -8.87
C TYR A 69 7.62 -9.82 -8.56
N ILE A 70 6.43 -9.87 -9.18
CA ILE A 70 5.61 -11.09 -9.22
C ILE A 70 6.36 -12.19 -9.97
N ALA A 71 6.85 -11.89 -11.18
CA ALA A 71 7.61 -12.84 -11.99
C ALA A 71 8.90 -13.28 -11.27
N PHE A 72 9.63 -12.33 -10.68
CA PHE A 72 10.81 -12.60 -9.86
C PHE A 72 10.51 -13.56 -8.70
N SER A 73 9.42 -13.35 -7.96
CA SER A 73 9.04 -14.26 -6.87
C SER A 73 8.73 -15.68 -7.34
N MET A 74 8.36 -15.86 -8.61
CA MET A 74 8.06 -17.17 -9.20
C MET A 74 9.28 -17.89 -9.77
N VAL A 75 10.21 -17.14 -10.40
CA VAL A 75 11.30 -17.70 -11.20
C VAL A 75 12.63 -16.94 -11.07
N ASP A 76 12.83 -16.16 -10.01
CA ASP A 76 14.01 -15.35 -9.74
C ASP A 76 14.34 -14.32 -10.84
N ARG A 77 15.60 -13.86 -10.87
CA ARG A 77 16.13 -12.82 -11.77
C ARG A 77 15.73 -12.98 -13.25
N PRO A 78 15.70 -14.19 -13.85
CA PRO A 78 15.30 -14.34 -15.25
C PRO A 78 13.86 -13.90 -15.56
N GLY A 79 12.99 -13.82 -14.55
CA GLY A 79 11.61 -13.31 -14.71
C GLY A 79 11.52 -11.79 -14.84
N LEU A 80 12.55 -11.04 -14.44
CA LEU A 80 12.49 -9.58 -14.33
C LEU A 80 12.23 -8.89 -15.67
N ALA A 81 13.03 -9.18 -16.71
CA ALA A 81 12.87 -8.50 -17.99
C ALA A 81 11.50 -8.78 -18.65
N PRO A 82 11.05 -10.05 -18.80
CA PRO A 82 9.72 -10.34 -19.33
C PRO A 82 8.59 -9.75 -18.47
N GLY A 83 8.75 -9.77 -17.13
CA GLY A 83 7.76 -9.23 -16.20
C GLY A 83 7.65 -7.70 -16.25
N ILE A 84 8.76 -6.98 -16.15
CA ILE A 84 8.79 -5.51 -16.17
C ILE A 84 8.28 -4.99 -17.52
N ILE A 85 8.77 -5.55 -18.63
CA ILE A 85 8.32 -5.14 -19.97
C ILE A 85 6.84 -5.49 -20.16
N GLY A 86 6.40 -6.67 -19.71
CA GLY A 86 4.97 -7.03 -19.73
C GLY A 86 4.09 -6.08 -18.92
N GLY A 87 4.57 -5.62 -17.75
CA GLY A 87 3.86 -4.63 -16.93
C GLY A 87 3.84 -3.24 -17.59
N LEU A 88 4.91 -2.85 -18.28
CA LEU A 88 4.94 -1.61 -19.06
C LEU A 88 3.97 -1.67 -20.25
N ILE A 89 3.90 -2.82 -20.92
CA ILE A 89 2.88 -3.05 -21.96
C ILE A 89 1.48 -2.92 -21.34
N ALA A 90 1.23 -3.51 -20.16
CA ALA A 90 -0.05 -3.41 -19.47
C ALA A 90 -0.47 -1.95 -19.21
N SER A 91 0.46 -1.10 -18.75
CA SER A 91 0.21 0.34 -18.60
C SER A 91 -0.13 1.00 -19.93
N ASN A 92 0.68 0.76 -20.97
CA ASN A 92 0.56 1.44 -22.25
C ASN A 92 -0.73 1.11 -23.02
N ILE A 93 -1.24 -0.11 -22.88
CA ILE A 93 -2.49 -0.54 -23.53
C ILE A 93 -3.74 -0.25 -22.69
N GLY A 94 -3.60 0.39 -21.52
CA GLY A 94 -4.72 0.68 -20.61
C GLY A 94 -5.21 -0.50 -19.77
N ALA A 95 -4.49 -1.62 -19.75
CA ALA A 95 -4.79 -2.75 -18.86
C ALA A 95 -4.39 -2.48 -17.39
N GLY A 96 -3.52 -1.48 -17.18
CA GLY A 96 -3.21 -0.92 -15.86
C GLY A 96 -2.76 -1.96 -14.84
N PHE A 97 -3.14 -1.74 -13.57
CA PHE A 97 -2.74 -2.57 -12.44
C PHE A 97 -3.15 -4.04 -12.57
N LEU A 98 -4.38 -4.34 -13.01
CA LEU A 98 -4.83 -5.73 -13.24
C LEU A 98 -4.03 -6.41 -14.35
N GLY A 99 -3.75 -5.66 -15.43
CA GLY A 99 -2.87 -6.10 -16.50
C GLY A 99 -1.47 -6.42 -15.99
N GLY A 100 -0.91 -5.60 -15.10
CA GLY A 100 0.40 -5.82 -14.48
C GLY A 100 0.47 -7.08 -13.61
N ILE A 101 -0.57 -7.36 -12.82
CA ILE A 101 -0.65 -8.61 -12.05
C ILE A 101 -0.62 -9.81 -13.00
N LEU A 102 -1.48 -9.79 -14.02
CA LEU A 102 -1.60 -10.89 -14.96
C LEU A 102 -0.34 -11.06 -15.82
N SER A 103 0.27 -9.97 -16.30
CA SER A 103 1.53 -10.03 -17.04
C SER A 103 2.67 -10.59 -16.19
N GLY A 104 2.72 -10.28 -14.90
CA GLY A 104 3.72 -10.82 -13.97
C GLY A 104 3.57 -12.33 -13.78
N ILE A 105 2.34 -12.81 -13.60
CA ILE A 105 2.05 -14.25 -13.49
C ILE A 105 2.38 -14.96 -14.81
N VAL A 106 1.95 -14.40 -15.95
CA VAL A 106 2.23 -14.95 -17.28
C VAL A 106 3.73 -15.01 -17.54
N ALA A 107 4.48 -13.95 -17.23
CA ALA A 107 5.93 -13.92 -17.33
C ALA A 107 6.58 -15.00 -16.46
N GLY A 108 6.14 -15.16 -15.21
CA GLY A 108 6.60 -16.24 -14.34
C GLY A 108 6.36 -17.63 -14.92
N VAL A 109 5.18 -17.88 -15.49
CA VAL A 109 4.83 -19.16 -16.14
C VAL A 109 5.68 -19.38 -17.40
N VAL A 110 5.76 -18.40 -18.29
CA VAL A 110 6.53 -18.49 -19.55
C VAL A 110 8.00 -18.79 -19.25
N VAL A 111 8.61 -18.03 -18.36
CA VAL A 111 10.02 -18.21 -18.00
C VAL A 111 10.25 -19.54 -17.30
N PHE A 112 9.31 -20.02 -16.48
CA PHE A 112 9.40 -21.35 -15.88
C PHE A 112 9.52 -22.45 -16.94
N TYR A 113 8.77 -22.37 -18.04
CA TYR A 113 8.86 -23.33 -19.13
C TYR A 113 10.12 -23.14 -19.98
N LEU A 114 10.55 -21.91 -20.24
CA LEU A 114 11.80 -21.64 -20.95
C LEU A 114 13.03 -22.19 -20.21
N LYS A 115 13.05 -22.11 -18.88
CA LYS A 115 14.12 -22.69 -18.05
C LYS A 115 14.26 -24.22 -18.17
N LYS A 116 13.20 -24.92 -18.62
CA LYS A 116 13.23 -26.38 -18.80
C LYS A 116 13.89 -26.82 -20.10
N ILE A 117 14.14 -25.89 -21.02
CA ILE A 117 14.83 -26.18 -22.28
C ILE A 117 16.28 -26.52 -21.96
N LYS A 118 16.69 -27.76 -22.23
CA LYS A 118 18.06 -28.23 -21.97
C LYS A 118 19.01 -27.66 -23.00
N LEU A 119 19.95 -26.85 -22.57
CA LEU A 119 21.02 -26.31 -23.40
C LEU A 119 22.29 -27.16 -23.26
N PRO A 120 23.07 -27.36 -24.35
CA PRO A 120 24.38 -28.00 -24.27
C PRO A 120 25.31 -27.17 -23.36
N SER A 121 26.34 -27.81 -22.80
CA SER A 121 27.26 -27.20 -21.83
C SER A 121 27.85 -25.88 -22.32
N SER A 122 28.15 -25.77 -23.62
CA SER A 122 28.68 -24.56 -24.26
C SER A 122 27.72 -23.37 -24.30
N LEU A 123 26.39 -23.58 -24.18
CA LEU A 123 25.37 -22.55 -24.33
C LEU A 123 24.61 -22.25 -23.02
N ARG A 124 24.98 -22.86 -21.89
CA ARG A 124 24.25 -22.69 -20.62
C ARG A 124 24.17 -21.24 -20.14
N SER A 125 25.22 -20.44 -20.38
CA SER A 125 25.24 -19.01 -20.04
C SER A 125 24.26 -18.19 -20.88
N LEU A 126 23.97 -18.59 -22.12
CA LEU A 126 23.04 -17.89 -23.01
C LEU A 126 21.58 -17.98 -22.54
N GLY A 127 21.24 -19.03 -21.79
CA GLY A 127 19.88 -19.25 -21.26
C GLY A 127 19.34 -18.02 -20.53
N PRO A 128 19.88 -17.67 -19.35
CA PRO A 128 19.40 -16.54 -18.56
C PRO A 128 19.80 -15.17 -19.13
N ILE A 129 20.90 -15.08 -19.89
CA ILE A 129 21.41 -13.78 -20.39
C ILE A 129 20.69 -13.32 -21.66
N PHE A 130 20.35 -14.25 -22.56
CA PHE A 130 19.85 -13.92 -23.89
C PHE A 130 18.51 -14.60 -24.21
N ILE A 131 18.45 -15.92 -24.09
CA ILE A 131 17.29 -16.71 -24.55
C ILE A 131 16.04 -16.36 -23.73
N ILE A 132 16.14 -16.37 -22.40
CA ILE A 132 15.00 -16.09 -21.52
C ILE A 132 14.54 -14.63 -21.67
N PRO A 133 15.41 -13.60 -21.58
CA PRO A 133 14.97 -12.23 -21.80
C PRO A 133 14.34 -12.00 -23.17
N LEU A 134 14.91 -12.56 -24.25
CA LEU A 134 14.39 -12.38 -25.61
C LEU A 134 13.05 -13.08 -25.81
N PHE A 135 13.03 -14.41 -25.69
CA PHE A 135 11.83 -15.20 -25.99
C PHE A 135 10.77 -15.07 -24.91
N GLY A 136 11.17 -14.91 -23.65
CA GLY A 136 10.23 -14.65 -22.56
C GLY A 136 9.47 -13.35 -22.79
N THR A 137 10.18 -12.27 -23.13
CA THR A 137 9.55 -10.98 -23.42
C THR A 137 8.69 -11.04 -24.69
N LEU A 138 9.16 -11.71 -25.75
CA LEU A 138 8.40 -11.87 -26.98
C LEU A 138 7.07 -12.58 -26.71
N ILE A 139 7.09 -13.72 -26.01
CA ILE A 139 5.89 -14.50 -25.72
C ILE A 139 4.94 -13.70 -24.81
N VAL A 140 5.45 -13.08 -23.74
CA VAL A 140 4.64 -12.25 -22.84
C VAL A 140 4.01 -11.08 -23.60
N GLY A 141 4.79 -10.39 -24.43
CA GLY A 141 4.31 -9.26 -25.23
C GLY A 141 3.23 -9.67 -26.22
N VAL A 142 3.43 -10.77 -26.96
CA VAL A 142 2.44 -11.34 -27.88
C VAL A 142 1.13 -11.66 -27.14
N LEU A 143 1.22 -12.31 -25.98
CA LEU A 143 0.03 -12.62 -25.17
C LEU A 143 -0.66 -11.35 -24.67
N MET A 144 0.08 -10.33 -24.25
CA MET A 144 -0.51 -9.07 -23.79
C MET A 144 -1.17 -8.29 -24.92
N TYR A 145 -0.51 -8.14 -26.07
CA TYR A 145 -1.08 -7.38 -27.18
C TYR A 145 -2.26 -8.07 -27.86
N TRP A 146 -2.22 -9.40 -28.02
CA TRP A 146 -3.15 -10.09 -28.92
C TRP A 146 -4.12 -11.05 -28.23
N VAL A 147 -3.92 -11.37 -26.94
CA VAL A 147 -4.76 -12.38 -26.27
C VAL A 147 -5.42 -11.81 -25.01
N ILE A 148 -4.62 -11.27 -24.09
CA ILE A 148 -5.03 -11.05 -22.70
C ILE A 148 -5.25 -9.56 -22.40
N GLY A 149 -4.42 -8.66 -22.96
CA GLY A 149 -4.38 -7.26 -22.53
C GLY A 149 -5.61 -6.45 -22.91
N GLN A 150 -6.13 -6.59 -24.13
CA GLN A 150 -7.32 -5.84 -24.59
C GLN A 150 -8.59 -6.18 -23.78
N PRO A 151 -8.90 -7.47 -23.49
CA PRO A 151 -9.98 -7.81 -22.57
C PRO A 151 -9.84 -7.16 -21.18
N ILE A 152 -8.62 -7.12 -20.62
CA ILE A 152 -8.37 -6.50 -19.31
C ILE A 152 -8.51 -4.99 -19.38
N ALA A 153 -8.00 -4.33 -20.43
CA ALA A 153 -8.15 -2.90 -20.62
C ALA A 153 -9.63 -2.48 -20.70
N SER A 154 -10.44 -3.30 -21.37
CA SER A 154 -11.89 -3.11 -21.44
C SER A 154 -12.54 -3.26 -20.06
N LEU A 155 -12.13 -4.26 -19.28
CA LEU A 155 -12.58 -4.46 -17.90
C LEU A 155 -12.17 -3.28 -17.00
N MET A 156 -10.92 -2.82 -17.07
CA MET A 156 -10.45 -1.66 -16.31
C MET A 156 -11.27 -0.42 -16.63
N THR A 157 -11.52 -0.16 -17.91
CA THR A 157 -12.36 0.96 -18.35
C THR A 157 -13.78 0.85 -17.80
N ALA A 158 -14.38 -0.34 -17.82
CA ALA A 158 -15.71 -0.58 -17.27
C ALA A 158 -15.75 -0.36 -15.75
N LEU A 159 -14.72 -0.82 -15.02
CA LEU A 159 -14.59 -0.63 -13.59
C LEU A 159 -14.43 0.85 -13.22
N THR A 160 -13.58 1.59 -13.94
CA THR A 160 -13.41 3.03 -13.73
C THR A 160 -14.72 3.78 -13.93
N LYS A 161 -15.43 3.52 -15.05
CA LYS A 161 -16.73 4.14 -15.31
C LYS A 161 -17.79 3.78 -14.26
N TRP A 162 -17.77 2.54 -13.77
CA TRP A 162 -18.67 2.11 -12.71
C TRP A 162 -18.39 2.88 -11.41
N LEU A 163 -17.13 3.01 -11.01
CA LEU A 163 -16.73 3.78 -9.83
C LEU A 163 -17.08 5.27 -9.97
N GLU A 164 -16.88 5.87 -11.15
CA GLU A 164 -17.24 7.27 -11.43
C GLU A 164 -18.76 7.50 -11.41
N SER A 165 -19.56 6.47 -11.68
CA SER A 165 -21.03 6.55 -11.62
C SER A 165 -21.60 6.44 -10.20
N MET A 166 -20.76 6.23 -9.18
CA MET A 166 -21.21 6.05 -7.80
C MET A 166 -21.77 7.34 -7.19
N GLY A 167 -23.02 7.29 -6.74
CA GLY A 167 -23.60 8.33 -5.87
C GLY A 167 -23.12 8.23 -4.42
N THR A 168 -23.52 9.19 -3.59
CA THR A 168 -23.08 9.33 -2.19
C THR A 168 -23.28 8.07 -1.34
N GLY A 169 -24.41 7.38 -1.47
CA GLY A 169 -24.69 6.15 -0.71
C GLY A 169 -23.66 5.03 -0.98
N ASN A 170 -23.21 4.91 -2.23
CA ASN A 170 -22.20 3.92 -2.60
C ASN A 170 -20.81 4.30 -2.07
N LEU A 171 -20.49 5.60 -2.01
CA LEU A 171 -19.24 6.10 -1.43
C LEU A 171 -19.12 5.79 0.07
N VAL A 172 -20.24 5.89 0.82
CA VAL A 172 -20.28 5.47 2.23
C VAL A 172 -19.87 4.00 2.36
N ILE A 173 -20.54 3.11 1.60
CA ILE A 173 -20.27 1.67 1.66
C ILE A 173 -18.82 1.36 1.28
N LEU A 174 -18.32 2.00 0.22
CA LEU A 174 -16.94 1.83 -0.22
C LEU A 174 -15.94 2.29 0.85
N GLY A 175 -16.17 3.45 1.47
CA GLY A 175 -15.33 3.95 2.56
C GLY A 175 -15.32 3.03 3.77
N LEU A 176 -16.48 2.49 4.15
CA LEU A 176 -16.58 1.52 5.24
C LEU A 176 -15.76 0.25 4.97
N ILE A 177 -15.89 -0.31 3.75
CA ILE A 177 -15.16 -1.52 3.35
C ILE A 177 -13.65 -1.25 3.31
N LEU A 178 -13.23 -0.20 2.62
CA LEU A 178 -11.81 0.12 2.46
C LEU A 178 -11.17 0.45 3.80
N GLY A 179 -11.82 1.25 4.64
CA GLY A 179 -11.32 1.59 5.96
C GLY A 179 -11.17 0.37 6.87
N ALA A 180 -12.14 -0.55 6.85
CA ALA A 180 -12.04 -1.81 7.58
C ALA A 180 -10.90 -2.71 7.07
N MET A 181 -10.74 -2.82 5.74
CA MET A 181 -9.66 -3.61 5.15
C MET A 181 -8.28 -3.09 5.54
N ILE A 182 -8.07 -1.77 5.43
CA ILE A 182 -6.81 -1.11 5.80
C ILE A 182 -6.44 -1.39 7.26
N ALA A 183 -7.40 -1.35 8.18
CA ALA A 183 -7.13 -1.47 9.60
C ALA A 183 -7.10 -2.92 10.13
N SER A 184 -7.44 -3.90 9.31
CA SER A 184 -7.64 -5.30 9.74
C SER A 184 -6.36 -6.00 10.21
N ASP A 185 -5.22 -5.72 9.55
CA ASP A 185 -3.97 -6.44 9.78
C ASP A 185 -2.73 -5.52 9.79
N MET A 186 -2.94 -4.20 9.98
CA MET A 186 -1.91 -3.18 10.25
C MET A 186 -0.65 -3.29 9.36
N GLY A 187 -0.83 -3.28 8.04
CA GLY A 187 0.24 -3.42 7.04
C GLY A 187 0.37 -4.85 6.47
N GLY A 188 -0.48 -5.76 6.93
CA GLY A 188 -0.59 -7.11 6.39
C GLY A 188 -1.23 -7.17 4.99
N PRO A 189 -1.51 -8.39 4.49
CA PRO A 189 -2.01 -8.59 3.13
C PRO A 189 -3.36 -7.95 2.81
N ILE A 190 -4.30 -7.87 3.76
CA ILE A 190 -5.62 -7.25 3.53
C ILE A 190 -5.45 -5.74 3.38
N ASN A 191 -4.67 -5.12 4.27
CA ASN A 191 -4.29 -3.72 4.15
C ASN A 191 -3.61 -3.44 2.81
N LYS A 192 -2.59 -4.22 2.45
CA LYS A 192 -1.85 -4.04 1.19
C LYS A 192 -2.73 -4.17 -0.04
N VAL A 193 -3.76 -5.02 -0.03
CA VAL A 193 -4.73 -5.11 -1.13
C VAL A 193 -5.52 -3.81 -1.26
N ALA A 194 -6.10 -3.31 -0.16
CA ALA A 194 -6.85 -2.04 -0.19
C ALA A 194 -5.96 -0.86 -0.57
N PHE A 195 -4.75 -0.77 0.00
CA PHE A 195 -3.79 0.29 -0.31
C PHE A 195 -3.34 0.25 -1.77
N SER A 196 -3.06 -0.94 -2.31
CA SER A 196 -2.68 -1.10 -3.72
C SER A 196 -3.82 -0.72 -4.66
N PHE A 197 -5.07 -1.00 -4.29
CA PHE A 197 -6.23 -0.57 -5.06
C PHE A 197 -6.31 0.96 -5.16
N GLY A 198 -6.21 1.69 -4.04
CA GLY A 198 -6.17 3.16 -4.06
C GLY A 198 -4.97 3.73 -4.81
N SER A 199 -3.79 3.14 -4.59
CA SER A 199 -2.55 3.52 -5.27
C SER A 199 -2.63 3.31 -6.78
N ALA A 200 -3.25 2.22 -7.22
CA ALA A 200 -3.45 1.91 -8.63
C ALA A 200 -4.35 2.95 -9.32
N MET A 201 -5.42 3.33 -8.65
CA MET A 201 -6.36 4.34 -9.13
C MET A 201 -5.67 5.71 -9.25
N VAL A 202 -4.94 6.14 -8.22
CA VAL A 202 -4.20 7.41 -8.23
C VAL A 202 -3.03 7.39 -9.21
N GLY A 203 -2.37 6.25 -9.40
CA GLY A 203 -1.31 6.10 -10.39
C GLY A 203 -1.80 6.17 -11.85
N THR A 204 -3.11 6.10 -12.09
CA THR A 204 -3.70 6.26 -13.42
C THR A 204 -3.95 7.73 -13.70
N ILE A 205 -3.00 8.36 -14.40
CA ILE A 205 -3.02 9.78 -14.69
C ILE A 205 -3.87 10.08 -15.94
N ASN A 206 -4.76 11.07 -15.85
CA ASN A 206 -5.49 11.61 -16.99
C ASN A 206 -4.54 12.44 -17.86
N PRO A 207 -4.33 12.09 -19.15
CA PRO A 207 -3.42 12.82 -20.03
C PRO A 207 -3.80 14.28 -20.26
N ALA A 208 -5.08 14.65 -20.09
CA ALA A 208 -5.55 16.02 -20.31
C ALA A 208 -5.22 16.96 -19.14
N THR A 209 -5.21 16.45 -17.90
CA THR A 209 -5.01 17.26 -16.69
C THR A 209 -3.66 17.00 -16.01
N GLY A 210 -2.98 15.90 -16.37
CA GLY A 210 -1.78 15.44 -15.66
C GLY A 210 -2.06 14.94 -14.24
N LEU A 211 -3.34 14.74 -13.88
CA LEU A 211 -3.77 14.36 -12.54
C LEU A 211 -4.66 13.10 -12.55
N PRO A 212 -4.79 12.40 -11.41
CA PRO A 212 -5.77 11.32 -11.26
C PRO A 212 -7.21 11.83 -11.30
N SER A 213 -8.19 10.95 -11.54
CA SER A 213 -9.61 11.33 -11.48
C SER A 213 -10.08 11.65 -10.06
N ASP A 214 -11.11 12.49 -9.92
CA ASP A 214 -11.66 12.88 -8.61
C ASP A 214 -12.09 11.67 -7.77
N THR A 215 -12.66 10.64 -8.41
CA THR A 215 -13.02 9.37 -7.75
C THR A 215 -11.77 8.66 -7.22
N ALA A 216 -10.67 8.63 -7.98
CA ALA A 216 -9.40 8.06 -7.53
C ALA A 216 -8.84 8.81 -6.32
N LEU A 217 -8.84 10.15 -6.37
CA LEU A 217 -8.42 11.01 -5.27
C LEU A 217 -9.26 10.76 -4.01
N THR A 218 -10.58 10.67 -4.16
CA THR A 218 -11.53 10.41 -3.06
C THR A 218 -11.26 9.06 -2.41
N ILE A 219 -11.11 8.00 -3.21
CA ILE A 219 -10.80 6.64 -2.72
C ILE A 219 -9.48 6.63 -1.94
N MET A 220 -8.44 7.28 -2.47
CA MET A 220 -7.15 7.35 -1.81
C MET A 220 -7.18 8.22 -0.55
N ALA A 221 -8.04 9.22 -0.47
CA ALA A 221 -8.25 9.99 0.76
C ALA A 221 -8.85 9.13 1.86
N GLY A 222 -9.87 8.32 1.55
CA GLY A 222 -10.44 7.36 2.49
C GLY A 222 -9.40 6.36 3.01
N ILE A 223 -8.63 5.76 2.10
CA ILE A 223 -7.54 4.83 2.46
C ILE A 223 -6.46 5.51 3.29
N GLY A 224 -6.03 6.71 2.88
CA GLY A 224 -5.01 7.49 3.58
C GLY A 224 -5.46 7.91 4.98
N ALA A 225 -6.74 8.24 5.16
CA ALA A 225 -7.30 8.53 6.47
C ALA A 225 -7.37 7.28 7.34
N ALA A 226 -7.79 6.14 6.77
CA ALA A 226 -7.86 4.87 7.48
C ALA A 226 -6.52 4.38 8.03
N ILE A 227 -5.43 4.52 7.26
CA ILE A 227 -4.15 3.87 7.61
C ILE A 227 -3.52 4.44 8.88
N CYS A 228 -3.74 5.72 9.18
CA CYS A 228 -3.21 6.37 10.38
C CYS A 228 -4.11 6.24 11.60
N ILE A 229 -5.39 5.87 11.44
CA ILE A 229 -6.34 5.83 12.56
C ILE A 229 -5.92 4.85 13.66
N PRO A 230 -5.54 3.58 13.37
CA PRO A 230 -5.15 2.63 14.41
C PRO A 230 -3.99 3.11 15.31
N PRO A 231 -2.82 3.52 14.78
CA PRO A 231 -1.71 3.94 15.63
C PRO A 231 -2.00 5.26 16.38
N LEU A 232 -2.70 6.22 15.75
CA LEU A 232 -3.15 7.45 16.44
C LEU A 232 -4.10 7.15 17.60
N ALA A 233 -5.06 6.22 17.38
CA ALA A 233 -6.02 5.82 18.39
C ALA A 233 -5.37 5.10 19.57
N MET A 234 -4.42 4.19 19.32
CA MET A 234 -3.70 3.49 20.40
C MET A 234 -2.87 4.48 21.24
N GLY A 235 -2.17 5.40 20.57
CA GLY A 235 -1.46 6.48 21.23
C GLY A 235 -2.39 7.33 22.12
N LEU A 236 -3.50 7.80 21.56
CA LEU A 236 -4.52 8.56 22.29
C LEU A 236 -5.07 7.77 23.48
N ALA A 237 -5.40 6.48 23.29
CA ALA A 237 -5.96 5.65 24.34
C ALA A 237 -5.03 5.50 25.55
N THR A 238 -3.71 5.38 25.29
CA THR A 238 -2.70 5.30 26.36
C THR A 238 -2.58 6.58 27.18
N ILE A 239 -2.83 7.75 26.57
CA ILE A 239 -2.82 9.04 27.24
C ILE A 239 -4.10 9.26 28.05
N VAL A 240 -5.25 8.90 27.48
CA VAL A 240 -6.57 9.15 28.10
C VAL A 240 -6.87 8.17 29.24
N ALA A 241 -6.51 6.90 29.10
CA ALA A 241 -6.81 5.86 30.08
C ALA A 241 -5.55 5.06 30.49
N PRO A 242 -4.49 5.71 31.00
CA PRO A 242 -3.18 5.08 31.22
C PRO A 242 -3.22 3.85 32.12
N LYS A 243 -4.18 3.77 33.06
CA LYS A 243 -4.37 2.62 33.96
C LYS A 243 -4.84 1.34 33.26
N LYS A 244 -5.27 1.43 32.00
CA LYS A 244 -5.70 0.29 31.17
C LYS A 244 -4.60 -0.27 30.28
N PHE A 245 -3.38 0.27 30.37
CA PHE A 245 -2.26 -0.07 29.51
C PHE A 245 -1.00 -0.36 30.35
N SER A 246 -0.21 -1.34 29.95
CA SER A 246 1.07 -1.64 30.59
C SER A 246 2.07 -0.49 30.41
N VAL A 247 3.21 -0.53 31.12
CA VAL A 247 4.31 0.43 30.91
C VAL A 247 4.80 0.37 29.45
N GLU A 248 4.93 -0.83 28.91
CA GLU A 248 5.39 -1.09 27.54
C GLU A 248 4.40 -0.56 26.50
N GLU A 249 3.10 -0.76 26.72
CA GLU A 249 2.04 -0.22 25.87
C GLU A 249 2.02 1.32 25.90
N ARG A 250 2.22 1.94 27.07
CA ARG A 250 2.31 3.40 27.20
C ARG A 250 3.53 3.96 26.48
N ASN A 251 4.67 3.28 26.53
CA ASN A 251 5.87 3.67 25.79
C ASN A 251 5.67 3.50 24.27
N SER A 252 5.08 2.38 23.86
CA SER A 252 4.70 2.12 22.47
C SER A 252 3.68 3.14 21.96
N GLY A 253 2.81 3.66 22.82
CA GLY A 253 1.80 4.67 22.49
C GLY A 253 2.42 5.98 21.98
N LYS A 254 3.54 6.40 22.56
CA LYS A 254 4.27 7.59 22.10
C LYS A 254 4.80 7.40 20.67
N ALA A 255 5.39 6.25 20.40
CA ALA A 255 5.87 5.90 19.06
C ALA A 255 4.71 5.74 18.07
N ALA A 256 3.58 5.16 18.51
CA ALA A 256 2.39 4.97 17.70
C ALA A 256 1.81 6.31 17.22
N ILE A 257 1.80 7.36 18.05
CA ILE A 257 1.36 8.70 17.59
C ILE A 257 2.21 9.17 16.41
N VAL A 258 3.53 9.10 16.54
CA VAL A 258 4.45 9.55 15.48
C VAL A 258 4.25 8.72 14.21
N MET A 259 4.17 7.40 14.33
CA MET A 259 3.91 6.50 13.20
C MET A 259 2.56 6.81 12.53
N GLY A 260 1.51 7.07 13.32
CA GLY A 260 0.21 7.46 12.80
C GLY A 260 0.24 8.78 12.05
N LEU A 261 0.93 9.80 12.56
CA LEU A 261 1.07 11.09 11.87
C LEU A 261 1.69 10.95 10.48
N VAL A 262 2.58 9.98 10.29
CA VAL A 262 3.22 9.70 8.98
C VAL A 262 2.58 8.55 8.21
N GLY A 263 1.45 8.00 8.67
CA GLY A 263 0.69 6.99 7.91
C GLY A 263 1.22 5.55 8.02
N ILE A 264 1.98 5.23 9.07
CA ILE A 264 2.50 3.88 9.34
C ILE A 264 1.55 3.16 10.30
N SER A 265 0.71 2.28 9.78
CA SER A 265 -0.30 1.54 10.55
C SER A 265 0.29 0.56 11.57
N GLU A 266 1.54 0.15 11.36
CA GLU A 266 2.30 -0.82 12.14
C GLU A 266 2.52 -0.37 13.59
N GLY A 267 2.43 0.94 13.86
CA GLY A 267 2.49 1.46 15.24
C GLY A 267 1.40 0.90 16.17
N ALA A 268 0.31 0.33 15.61
CA ALA A 268 -0.73 -0.34 16.38
C ALA A 268 -0.46 -1.84 16.64
N ILE A 269 0.55 -2.45 16.01
CA ILE A 269 0.86 -3.88 16.17
C ILE A 269 1.08 -4.28 17.62
N PRO A 270 1.87 -3.56 18.44
CA PRO A 270 2.11 -3.96 19.84
C PRO A 270 0.80 -4.13 20.64
N PHE A 271 -0.17 -3.25 20.39
CA PHE A 271 -1.47 -3.27 21.05
C PHE A 271 -2.38 -4.39 20.55
N ALA A 272 -2.40 -4.61 19.23
CA ALA A 272 -3.16 -5.69 18.62
C ALA A 272 -2.58 -7.07 18.94
N ALA A 273 -1.26 -7.18 19.12
CA ALA A 273 -0.61 -8.40 19.59
C ALA A 273 -0.96 -8.70 21.06
N ALA A 274 -1.01 -7.66 21.90
CA ALA A 274 -1.36 -7.78 23.31
C ALA A 274 -2.86 -8.08 23.53
N ASP A 275 -3.75 -7.46 22.76
CA ASP A 275 -5.21 -7.61 22.90
C ASP A 275 -5.93 -7.60 21.54
N PRO A 276 -5.82 -8.68 20.75
CA PRO A 276 -6.30 -8.73 19.37
C PRO A 276 -7.83 -8.61 19.27
N LEU A 277 -8.56 -9.25 20.18
CA LEU A 277 -10.02 -9.32 20.16
C LEU A 277 -10.69 -7.97 20.37
N ARG A 278 -10.01 -7.02 21.04
CA ARG A 278 -10.54 -5.67 21.29
C ARG A 278 -9.94 -4.66 20.32
N CYS A 279 -8.64 -4.73 20.08
CA CYS A 279 -7.96 -3.73 19.25
C CYS A 279 -8.31 -3.86 17.77
N ILE A 280 -8.31 -5.07 17.19
CA ILE A 280 -8.52 -5.23 15.74
C ILE A 280 -9.95 -4.81 15.35
N PRO A 281 -11.03 -5.29 16.00
CA PRO A 281 -12.37 -4.82 15.65
C PRO A 281 -12.56 -3.31 15.87
N ALA A 282 -11.98 -2.74 16.93
CA ALA A 282 -12.03 -1.30 17.18
C ALA A 282 -11.31 -0.49 16.09
N ASN A 283 -10.14 -0.97 15.65
CA ASN A 283 -9.37 -0.38 14.56
C ASN A 283 -10.19 -0.40 13.26
N MET A 284 -10.80 -1.55 12.94
CA MET A 284 -11.65 -1.70 11.76
C MET A 284 -12.85 -0.75 11.78
N ILE A 285 -13.57 -0.66 12.90
CA ILE A 285 -14.76 0.19 13.03
C ILE A 285 -14.40 1.67 12.89
N GLY A 286 -13.43 2.17 13.65
CA GLY A 286 -13.07 3.59 13.59
C GLY A 286 -12.44 3.97 12.24
N SER A 287 -11.65 3.09 11.64
CA SER A 287 -11.06 3.34 10.31
C SER A 287 -12.09 3.31 9.19
N ALA A 288 -13.07 2.40 9.26
CA ALA A 288 -14.22 2.38 8.36
C ALA A 288 -15.00 3.70 8.42
N ILE A 289 -15.32 4.16 9.63
CA ILE A 289 -16.08 5.41 9.83
C ILE A 289 -15.25 6.61 9.37
N GLY A 290 -13.98 6.70 9.75
CA GLY A 290 -13.10 7.80 9.36
C GLY A 290 -12.90 7.90 7.84
N ALA A 291 -12.73 6.76 7.16
CA ALA A 291 -12.66 6.70 5.71
C ALA A 291 -13.96 7.13 5.03
N ALA A 292 -15.11 6.65 5.52
CA ALA A 292 -16.41 7.05 4.99
C ALA A 292 -16.66 8.55 5.15
N ILE A 293 -16.31 9.13 6.31
CA ILE A 293 -16.41 10.58 6.55
C ILE A 293 -15.52 11.35 5.57
N ALA A 294 -14.26 10.97 5.44
CA ALA A 294 -13.32 11.63 4.55
C ALA A 294 -13.83 11.61 3.09
N MET A 295 -14.31 10.46 2.62
CA MET A 295 -14.80 10.30 1.25
C MET A 295 -16.09 11.08 0.99
N VAL A 296 -17.07 11.02 1.88
CA VAL A 296 -18.40 11.63 1.69
C VAL A 296 -18.34 13.15 1.79
N LEU A 297 -17.49 13.68 2.66
CA LEU A 297 -17.32 15.12 2.83
C LEU A 297 -16.32 15.73 1.83
N GLY A 298 -15.83 14.93 0.87
CA GLY A 298 -15.09 15.41 -0.29
C GLY A 298 -13.58 15.59 -0.06
N ALA A 299 -12.94 14.85 0.84
CA ALA A 299 -11.48 14.80 0.88
C ALA A 299 -10.93 14.09 -0.37
N GLY A 300 -9.83 14.60 -0.92
CA GLY A 300 -9.11 13.99 -2.04
C GLY A 300 -7.63 13.89 -1.75
N ASN A 301 -6.97 12.80 -2.14
CA ASN A 301 -5.55 12.59 -1.87
C ASN A 301 -4.78 12.23 -3.16
N PRO A 302 -3.96 13.15 -3.70
CA PRO A 302 -3.17 12.90 -4.90
C PRO A 302 -1.89 12.11 -4.63
N ALA A 303 -1.47 12.03 -3.36
CA ALA A 303 -0.33 11.23 -2.96
C ALA A 303 -0.82 9.84 -2.53
N PRO A 304 -0.33 8.75 -3.14
CA PRO A 304 -0.64 7.38 -2.74
C PRO A 304 0.15 7.01 -1.47
N TRP A 305 -0.13 7.74 -0.39
CA TRP A 305 0.35 7.57 0.98
C TRP A 305 -0.71 8.09 1.95
N GLY A 306 -0.59 7.80 3.24
CA GLY A 306 -1.57 8.24 4.26
C GLY A 306 -0.95 9.01 5.43
N GLY A 307 -1.76 9.25 6.46
CA GLY A 307 -1.35 10.07 7.60
C GLY A 307 -1.41 11.57 7.33
N TRP A 308 -1.15 12.36 8.37
CA TRP A 308 -1.21 13.82 8.28
C TRP A 308 -0.06 14.41 7.48
N ILE A 309 0.99 13.64 7.21
CA ILE A 309 2.08 14.05 6.30
C ILE A 309 1.60 14.37 4.88
N VAL A 310 0.50 13.75 4.42
CA VAL A 310 -0.10 14.05 3.11
C VAL A 310 -1.18 15.13 3.16
N ALA A 311 -1.61 15.56 4.35
CA ALA A 311 -2.64 16.58 4.48
C ALA A 311 -2.29 17.89 3.74
N PRO A 312 -1.03 18.39 3.72
CA PRO A 312 -0.72 19.63 2.99
C PRO A 312 -1.00 19.57 1.48
N VAL A 313 -0.94 18.37 0.88
CA VAL A 313 -1.18 18.16 -0.55
C VAL A 313 -2.58 17.59 -0.85
N ALA A 314 -3.38 17.32 0.18
CA ALA A 314 -4.73 16.79 0.03
C ALA A 314 -5.73 17.89 -0.37
N GLN A 315 -6.74 17.51 -1.16
CA GLN A 315 -7.94 18.32 -1.36
C GLN A 315 -8.82 18.23 -0.12
N ASN A 316 -9.36 19.37 0.32
CA ASN A 316 -10.11 19.50 1.58
C ASN A 316 -9.36 18.88 2.79
N PRO A 317 -8.16 19.39 3.10
CA PRO A 317 -7.28 18.77 4.11
C PRO A 317 -7.88 18.80 5.52
N LEU A 318 -8.72 19.79 5.83
CA LEU A 318 -9.45 19.84 7.09
C LEU A 318 -10.47 18.71 7.22
N VAL A 319 -11.12 18.33 6.11
CA VAL A 319 -12.05 17.20 6.07
C VAL A 319 -11.30 15.88 6.24
N TYR A 320 -10.15 15.74 5.58
CA TYR A 320 -9.27 14.60 5.75
C TYR A 320 -8.87 14.43 7.23
N ILE A 321 -8.38 15.51 7.86
CA ILE A 321 -8.01 15.51 9.28
C ILE A 321 -9.23 15.22 10.16
N LEU A 322 -10.39 15.81 9.87
CA LEU A 322 -11.63 15.53 10.61
C LEU A 322 -12.00 14.04 10.59
N GLY A 323 -11.94 13.40 9.42
CA GLY A 323 -12.19 11.96 9.29
C GLY A 323 -11.23 11.13 10.12
N THR A 324 -9.93 11.45 10.09
CA THR A 324 -8.92 10.77 10.92
C THR A 324 -9.16 10.97 12.42
N LEU A 325 -9.49 12.19 12.86
CA LEU A 325 -9.75 12.50 14.27
C LEU A 325 -10.97 11.74 14.79
N ILE A 326 -12.08 11.78 14.05
CA ILE A 326 -13.30 11.08 14.44
C ILE A 326 -13.05 9.57 14.51
N GLY A 327 -12.40 8.99 13.50
CA GLY A 327 -12.06 7.58 13.49
C GLY A 327 -11.15 7.20 14.66
N SER A 328 -10.12 7.99 14.94
CA SER A 328 -9.21 7.75 16.06
C SER A 328 -9.89 7.86 17.43
N VAL A 329 -10.79 8.83 17.61
CA VAL A 329 -11.59 8.96 18.84
C VAL A 329 -12.52 7.77 19.02
N ILE A 330 -13.18 7.31 17.96
CA ILE A 330 -14.06 6.13 18.01
C ILE A 330 -13.26 4.89 18.37
N THR A 331 -12.14 4.61 17.67
CA THR A 331 -11.29 3.46 17.99
C THR A 331 -10.77 3.53 19.42
N ALA A 332 -10.24 4.69 19.85
CA ALA A 332 -9.74 4.86 21.21
C ALA A 332 -10.86 4.65 22.24
N GLY A 333 -12.05 5.22 22.01
CA GLY A 333 -13.21 5.04 22.88
C GLY A 333 -13.63 3.58 23.02
N ILE A 334 -13.72 2.84 21.91
CA ILE A 334 -14.05 1.40 21.93
C ILE A 334 -12.99 0.62 22.73
N VAL A 335 -11.71 0.83 22.44
CA VAL A 335 -10.63 0.13 23.17
C VAL A 335 -10.68 0.47 24.65
N ILE A 336 -10.79 1.75 25.01
CA ILE A 336 -10.87 2.19 26.41
C ILE A 336 -12.06 1.55 27.11
N VAL A 337 -13.25 1.52 26.50
CA VAL A 337 -14.45 0.93 27.12
C VAL A 337 -14.26 -0.57 27.33
N LEU A 338 -13.72 -1.29 26.35
CA LEU A 338 -13.63 -2.76 26.38
C LEU A 338 -12.44 -3.30 27.19
N LYS A 339 -11.32 -2.56 27.29
CA LYS A 339 -10.15 -3.00 28.05
C LYS A 339 -10.38 -2.90 29.55
N LYS A 340 -9.86 -3.86 30.30
CA LYS A 340 -9.84 -3.83 31.78
C LYS A 340 -8.58 -3.09 32.26
N PRO A 341 -8.60 -2.48 33.46
CA PRO A 341 -7.39 -1.95 34.09
C PRO A 341 -6.33 -3.04 34.22
N VAL A 342 -5.06 -2.67 33.99
CA VAL A 342 -3.93 -3.56 34.25
C VAL A 342 -3.73 -3.59 35.77
N ILE A 343 -3.76 -4.78 36.36
CA ILE A 343 -3.40 -4.98 37.76
C ILE A 343 -1.88 -5.16 37.76
N GLU A 344 -1.14 -4.13 38.18
CA GLU A 344 0.29 -4.27 38.46
C GLU A 344 0.45 -5.11 39.73
N GLU A 345 0.63 -6.43 39.60
CA GLU A 345 1.09 -7.25 40.73
C GLU A 345 2.55 -6.88 41.06
N ASN A 346 2.70 -6.20 42.19
CA ASN A 346 3.91 -5.99 43.01
C ASN A 346 5.28 -6.25 42.35
N LEU A 347 5.88 -5.21 41.79
CA LEU A 347 7.33 -5.10 41.52
C LEU A 347 8.15 -4.86 42.82
N GLN A 348 7.91 -5.65 43.86
CA GLN A 348 8.72 -5.67 45.08
C GLN A 348 9.14 -7.09 45.45
N SER A 349 9.98 -7.72 44.62
CA SER A 349 10.76 -8.89 45.07
C SER A 349 12.00 -9.22 44.21
N VAL A 350 12.49 -8.31 43.36
CA VAL A 350 13.80 -8.48 42.70
C VAL A 350 14.67 -7.27 42.99
N GLY A 351 14.97 -7.11 44.28
CA GLY A 351 15.82 -6.06 44.80
C GLY A 351 16.66 -6.60 45.95
N GLN A 352 17.33 -7.73 45.74
CA GLN A 352 18.51 -8.19 46.48
C GLN A 352 18.95 -9.56 45.96
N GLY A 353 20.24 -9.68 45.59
CA GLY A 353 20.93 -10.95 45.36
C GLY A 353 20.92 -11.42 43.91
N ASP A 354 21.90 -10.98 43.12
CA ASP A 354 23.11 -11.78 42.89
C ASP A 354 23.96 -11.11 41.80
N ASP A 355 25.18 -10.71 42.19
CA ASP A 355 26.26 -10.36 41.28
C ASP A 355 26.46 -11.49 40.27
N PHE A 356 26.22 -11.21 39.00
CA PHE A 356 26.71 -12.04 37.91
C PHE A 356 27.90 -11.33 37.27
N ASP A 357 29.08 -11.72 37.73
CA ASP A 357 30.34 -11.53 37.01
C ASP A 357 30.20 -12.06 35.59
N LEU A 358 30.40 -11.17 34.61
CA LEU A 358 30.48 -11.51 33.19
C LEU A 358 31.95 -11.46 32.77
N ASP A 359 32.61 -12.60 32.88
CA ASP A 359 33.85 -12.86 32.15
C ASP A 359 33.54 -12.94 30.65
N ILE A 360 34.03 -11.94 29.93
CA ILE A 360 34.00 -11.86 28.47
C ILE A 360 35.23 -12.60 27.95
N GLU A 361 35.06 -13.82 27.44
CA GLU A 361 36.03 -14.40 26.50
C GLU A 361 35.53 -14.23 25.06
N ILE A 362 36.38 -13.56 24.28
CA ILE A 362 36.23 -13.28 22.86
C ILE A 362 36.59 -14.54 22.06
N MET A 363 35.69 -14.96 21.16
CA MET A 363 36.06 -15.63 19.91
C MET A 363 35.05 -15.34 18.81
#